data_AF-A0A7J5DY80-F1
#
_entry.id   AF-A0A7J5DY80-F1
#
_cell.length_a   1.000
_cell.length_b   1.000
_cell.length_c   1.000
_cell.angle_alpha   90.00
_cell.angle_beta   90.00
_cell.angle_gamma   90.00
#
_symmetry.space_group_name_H-M   'P 1'
#
loop_
_entity.id
_entity.type
_entity.pdbx_description
1 polymer ?
#
loop_
_entity_poly.entity_id
_entity_poly.type
_entity_poly.pdbx_seq_one_letter_code
_entity_poly.pdbx_strand_id
1 'polypeptide(L)'
;MLAAIVAAATLVVIGPGSPASAAGGENCWYETDPSTGEVKLVCEDIDTDPGTDPTGDGSSICKYAGKEIPCTGPEGSVWSSKYACWVGARGPDDMVPPEGQTKEDGWWHVCYFPPPGSSWEYMWILTGDVGIDPVVLAQRAIASMNLDPIEIGIVPESAANRAGLVGLPVWMWVDQPTDVTFGPITASASEGTVSVSATANVTSIVWNMGDGKKVTCTGKGTPYADHFGKQASPTCGHRYAKMSTDQPDGAYQVTATSHWVVEWTGGGQSGTIEFNLTTEPLPIRIGEAQVLTQ
;
A
#
# COMPACT_ATOMS: atom_id res chain seq x y z
N MET A 1 51.06 -29.13 -57.27
CA MET A 1 50.65 -29.85 -56.04
C MET A 1 51.11 -29.06 -54.83
N LEU A 2 50.29 -29.07 -53.77
CA LEU A 2 50.32 -28.27 -52.54
C LEU A 2 49.75 -26.84 -52.64
N ALA A 3 48.46 -26.74 -52.29
CA ALA A 3 47.77 -25.53 -51.89
C ALA A 3 48.04 -25.29 -50.39
N ALA A 4 48.54 -24.10 -50.04
CA ALA A 4 48.68 -23.65 -48.66
C ALA A 4 47.46 -22.81 -48.28
N ILE A 5 46.68 -23.30 -47.33
CA ILE A 5 45.53 -22.60 -46.73
C ILE A 5 46.09 -21.68 -45.64
N VAL A 6 45.97 -20.37 -45.81
CA VAL A 6 46.22 -19.39 -44.74
C VAL A 6 44.89 -19.13 -44.04
N ALA A 7 44.72 -19.71 -42.85
CA ALA A 7 43.60 -19.41 -41.97
C ALA A 7 43.87 -18.09 -41.23
N ALA A 8 43.01 -17.10 -41.42
CA ALA A 8 43.02 -15.86 -40.64
C ALA A 8 42.43 -16.15 -39.25
N ALA A 9 43.26 -16.05 -38.21
CA ALA A 9 42.82 -16.12 -36.82
C ALA A 9 42.32 -14.73 -36.38
N THR A 10 41.01 -14.58 -36.22
CA THR A 10 40.41 -13.43 -35.54
C THR A 10 40.53 -13.61 -34.03
N LEU A 11 41.34 -12.78 -33.38
CA LEU A 11 41.34 -12.64 -31.91
C LEU A 11 40.03 -11.95 -31.48
N VAL A 12 39.15 -12.67 -30.79
CA VAL A 12 38.06 -12.10 -29.99
C VAL A 12 38.63 -11.78 -28.61
N VAL A 13 38.80 -10.51 -28.31
CA VAL A 13 39.11 -10.05 -26.95
C VAL A 13 37.81 -10.09 -26.14
N ILE A 14 37.66 -11.09 -25.28
CA ILE A 14 36.58 -11.15 -24.28
C ILE A 14 37.06 -10.31 -23.09
N GLY A 15 36.57 -9.07 -22.98
CA GLY A 15 36.72 -8.28 -21.76
C GLY A 15 35.89 -8.88 -20.62
N PRO A 16 36.25 -8.65 -19.35
CA PRO A 16 35.42 -9.07 -18.23
C PRO A 16 34.09 -8.32 -18.29
N GLY A 17 33.00 -9.04 -18.53
CA GLY A 17 31.66 -8.51 -18.36
C GLY A 17 31.43 -8.23 -16.88
N SER A 18 31.18 -6.97 -16.54
CA SER A 18 30.68 -6.60 -15.21
C SER A 18 29.36 -7.34 -14.95
N PRO A 19 29.10 -7.80 -13.71
CA PRO A 19 27.75 -8.22 -13.34
C PRO A 19 26.81 -7.03 -13.48
N ALA A 20 25.64 -7.28 -14.06
CA ALA A 20 24.56 -6.30 -14.12
C ALA A 20 24.07 -6.05 -12.68
N SER A 21 24.48 -4.92 -12.09
CA SER A 21 23.83 -4.37 -10.92
C SER A 21 22.44 -3.90 -11.32
N ALA A 22 21.41 -4.43 -10.68
CA ALA A 22 20.12 -3.78 -10.64
C ALA A 22 20.32 -2.39 -10.05
N ALA A 23 19.97 -1.36 -10.81
CA ALA A 23 20.13 0.03 -10.43
C ALA A 23 19.29 0.33 -9.17
N GLY A 24 19.96 0.56 -8.04
CA GLY A 24 19.43 1.46 -7.03
C GLY A 24 19.39 2.86 -7.65
N GLY A 25 18.33 3.62 -7.40
CA GLY A 25 18.17 4.99 -7.92
C GLY A 25 19.43 5.81 -7.65
N GLU A 26 19.89 6.54 -8.67
CA GLU A 26 21.29 6.99 -8.80
C GLU A 26 21.76 8.04 -7.76
N ASN A 27 20.96 8.43 -6.76
CA ASN A 27 21.27 9.52 -5.81
C ASN A 27 21.00 9.22 -4.32
N CYS A 28 21.08 7.96 -3.87
CA CYS A 28 20.87 7.62 -2.45
C CYS A 28 22.07 6.87 -1.84
N TRP A 29 22.42 7.18 -0.58
CA TRP A 29 23.42 6.46 0.22
C TRP A 29 22.94 6.21 1.65
N TYR A 30 23.52 5.21 2.31
CA TYR A 30 23.22 4.91 3.71
C TYR A 30 24.16 5.65 4.63
N GLU A 31 23.61 6.35 5.62
CA GLU A 31 24.35 6.95 6.72
C GLU A 31 24.07 6.21 8.03
N THR A 32 25.10 5.99 8.84
CA THR A 32 24.97 5.36 10.15
C THR A 32 25.22 6.40 11.24
N ASP A 33 24.27 6.56 12.16
CA ASP A 33 24.45 7.43 13.33
C ASP A 33 25.55 6.84 14.25
N PRO A 34 26.64 7.58 14.50
CA PRO A 34 27.78 7.06 15.25
C PRO A 34 27.52 6.89 16.76
N SER A 35 26.41 7.42 17.27
CA SER A 35 25.99 7.36 18.68
C SER A 35 24.96 6.28 18.95
N THR A 36 24.06 6.00 18.00
CA THR A 36 22.97 5.02 18.17
C THR A 36 23.14 3.77 17.32
N GLY A 37 23.97 3.82 16.27
CA GLY A 37 24.16 2.73 15.31
C GLY A 37 23.01 2.54 14.32
N GLU A 38 22.06 3.48 14.29
CA GLU A 38 20.91 3.45 13.39
C GLU A 38 21.33 3.79 11.96
N VAL A 39 20.88 2.99 10.98
CA VAL A 39 21.22 3.17 9.56
C VAL A 39 20.03 3.81 8.85
N LYS A 40 20.24 4.98 8.26
CA LYS A 40 19.24 5.74 7.52
C LYS A 40 19.63 5.85 6.05
N LEU A 41 18.68 5.59 5.15
CA LEU A 41 18.85 5.87 3.73
C LEU A 41 18.61 7.37 3.50
N VAL A 42 19.62 8.06 2.98
CA VAL A 42 19.58 9.49 2.65
C VAL A 42 19.66 9.62 1.13
N CYS A 43 18.70 10.30 0.53
CA CYS A 43 18.68 10.62 -0.89
C CYS A 43 18.84 12.13 -1.05
N GLU A 44 19.61 12.58 -2.04
CA GLU A 44 19.75 14.01 -2.35
C GLU A 44 18.58 14.45 -3.24
N ASP A 45 17.75 15.38 -2.76
CA ASP A 45 16.58 15.88 -3.47
C ASP A 45 17.02 16.72 -4.69
N ILE A 46 16.60 16.31 -5.90
CA ILE A 46 16.54 17.24 -7.03
C ILE A 46 15.25 18.03 -6.83
N ASP A 47 15.39 19.33 -6.56
CA ASP A 47 14.28 20.29 -6.45
C ASP A 47 13.32 20.20 -7.64
N THR A 48 12.19 19.53 -7.44
CA THR A 48 10.91 19.80 -8.14
C THR A 48 9.74 19.57 -7.18
N ASP A 49 9.04 20.66 -6.90
CA ASP A 49 7.82 20.84 -6.10
C ASP A 49 6.61 19.99 -6.63
N PRO A 50 5.50 19.80 -5.88
CA PRO A 50 5.20 18.62 -5.08
C PRO A 50 3.99 17.86 -5.67
N GLY A 51 4.17 16.59 -6.02
CA GLY A 51 3.10 15.80 -6.62
C GLY A 51 3.15 14.35 -6.15
N THR A 52 2.36 14.07 -5.11
CA THR A 52 1.73 12.76 -4.82
C THR A 52 2.54 11.51 -5.12
N ASP A 53 3.17 10.96 -4.10
CA ASP A 53 3.35 9.50 -4.00
C ASP A 53 2.90 9.02 -2.61
N PRO A 54 2.05 7.99 -2.53
CA PRO A 54 1.61 7.42 -1.27
C PRO A 54 2.67 6.42 -0.79
N THR A 55 3.77 6.90 -0.21
CA THR A 55 4.61 6.04 0.63
C THR A 55 3.86 5.78 1.93
N GLY A 56 3.03 4.74 1.91
CA GLY A 56 2.55 4.08 3.11
C GLY A 56 3.74 3.51 3.87
N ASP A 57 4.28 4.29 4.80
CA ASP A 57 5.24 3.84 5.80
C ASP A 57 4.52 2.99 6.85
N GLY A 58 4.06 1.83 6.41
CA GLY A 58 3.60 0.76 7.28
C GLY A 58 4.81 -0.03 7.75
N SER A 59 5.63 0.54 8.64
CA SER A 59 6.69 -0.21 9.32
C SER A 59 6.06 -1.37 10.07
N SER A 60 6.19 -2.59 9.54
CA SER A 60 5.77 -3.81 10.20
C SER A 60 6.69 -4.09 11.39
N ILE A 61 6.11 -4.13 12.60
CA ILE A 61 6.84 -4.36 13.85
C ILE A 61 6.87 -5.87 14.15
N CYS A 62 8.07 -6.42 14.22
CA CYS A 62 8.36 -7.80 14.59
C CYS A 62 8.82 -7.89 16.05
N LYS A 63 8.83 -9.10 16.62
CA LYS A 63 9.24 -9.32 18.02
C LYS A 63 10.41 -10.27 18.14
N TYR A 64 11.41 -9.87 18.93
CA TYR A 64 12.55 -10.69 19.30
C TYR A 64 12.84 -10.57 20.79
N ALA A 65 12.87 -11.69 21.51
CA ALA A 65 13.14 -11.72 22.96
C ALA A 65 12.30 -10.71 23.78
N GLY A 66 11.05 -10.48 23.37
CA GLY A 66 10.13 -9.53 24.00
C GLY A 66 10.34 -8.05 23.63
N LYS A 67 11.30 -7.74 22.76
CA LYS A 67 11.54 -6.40 22.20
C LYS A 67 10.96 -6.28 20.80
N GLU A 68 10.50 -5.09 20.48
CA GLU A 68 10.04 -4.71 19.14
C GLU A 68 11.25 -4.42 18.25
N ILE A 69 11.24 -4.99 17.04
CA ILE A 69 12.28 -4.86 16.02
C ILE A 69 11.62 -4.67 14.65
N PRO A 70 12.29 -4.07 13.66
CA PRO A 70 11.74 -3.98 12.31
C PRO A 70 11.59 -5.39 11.70
N CYS A 71 10.53 -5.64 10.95
CA CYS A 71 10.38 -6.90 10.21
C CYS A 71 11.29 -7.00 8.98
N THR A 72 11.84 -5.87 8.52
CA THR A 72 12.83 -5.82 7.44
C THR A 72 14.19 -5.45 8.00
N GLY A 73 15.21 -6.23 7.64
CA GLY A 73 16.59 -6.06 8.08
C GLY A 73 17.50 -5.54 6.97
N PRO A 74 18.83 -5.61 7.17
CA PRO A 74 19.83 -5.23 6.16
C PRO A 74 19.59 -5.92 4.81
N GLU A 75 19.91 -5.24 3.71
CA GLU A 75 19.79 -5.78 2.34
C GLU A 75 18.37 -6.24 1.96
N GLY A 76 17.33 -5.71 2.63
CA GLY A 76 15.93 -6.12 2.39
C GLY A 76 15.61 -7.51 2.93
N SER A 77 16.42 -8.04 3.84
CA SER A 77 16.19 -9.33 4.50
C SER A 77 14.91 -9.32 5.35
N VAL A 78 14.27 -10.48 5.50
CA VAL A 78 12.96 -10.59 6.16
C VAL A 78 13.10 -11.32 7.49
N TRP A 79 12.49 -10.79 8.55
CA TRP A 79 12.55 -11.38 9.88
C TRP A 79 11.91 -12.78 9.90
N SER A 80 12.66 -13.77 10.40
CA SER A 80 12.13 -15.09 10.70
C SER A 80 12.19 -15.36 12.19
N SER A 81 11.02 -15.44 12.83
CA SER A 81 10.90 -15.81 14.24
C SER A 81 11.36 -17.24 14.54
N LYS A 82 11.38 -18.13 13.52
CA LYS A 82 11.89 -19.51 13.65
C LYS A 82 13.41 -19.54 13.78
N TYR A 83 14.10 -18.71 12.99
CA TYR A 83 15.55 -18.64 12.94
C TYR A 83 16.15 -17.52 13.79
N ALA A 84 15.29 -16.68 14.39
CA ALA A 84 15.67 -15.54 15.22
C ALA A 84 16.63 -14.55 14.52
N CYS A 85 16.44 -14.35 13.21
CA CYS A 85 17.24 -13.45 12.39
C CYS A 85 16.47 -12.93 11.17
N TRP A 86 17.00 -11.88 10.55
CA TRP A 86 16.55 -11.50 9.22
C TRP A 86 17.22 -12.37 8.16
N VAL A 87 16.42 -13.14 7.44
CA VAL A 87 16.85 -14.03 6.38
C VAL A 87 17.01 -13.23 5.10
N GLY A 88 18.24 -13.16 4.61
CA GLY A 88 18.65 -12.42 3.43
C GLY A 88 18.97 -13.33 2.24
N ALA A 89 19.91 -12.84 1.43
CA ALA A 89 20.25 -13.44 0.15
C ALA A 89 20.66 -14.92 0.28
N ARG A 90 20.41 -15.65 -0.80
CA ARG A 90 20.88 -17.02 -1.02
C ARG A 90 22.40 -17.05 -1.00
N GLY A 91 22.99 -17.96 -0.24
CA GLY A 91 24.43 -18.18 -0.16
C GLY A 91 25.00 -18.92 -1.38
N PRO A 92 26.34 -19.03 -1.47
CA PRO A 92 27.05 -19.58 -2.63
C PRO A 92 26.65 -21.01 -3.02
N ASP A 93 26.74 -21.33 -4.32
CA ASP A 93 26.33 -22.64 -4.88
C ASP A 93 27.24 -23.83 -4.54
N ASP A 94 28.46 -23.55 -4.09
CA ASP A 94 29.45 -24.53 -3.66
C ASP A 94 29.28 -24.97 -2.19
N MET A 95 28.37 -24.33 -1.44
CA MET A 95 28.06 -24.75 -0.08
C MET A 95 27.36 -26.11 -0.07
N VAL A 96 27.90 -27.02 0.77
CA VAL A 96 27.40 -28.39 0.90
C VAL A 96 26.20 -28.41 1.85
N PRO A 97 25.07 -29.06 1.48
CA PRO A 97 23.96 -29.27 2.40
C PRO A 97 24.39 -29.97 3.69
N PRO A 98 23.72 -29.71 4.83
CA PRO A 98 23.90 -30.50 6.05
C PRO A 98 23.68 -31.99 5.81
N GLU A 99 24.29 -32.82 6.65
CA GLU A 99 24.21 -34.27 6.53
C GLU A 99 22.76 -34.76 6.51
N GLY A 100 22.42 -35.57 5.50
CA GLY A 100 21.06 -36.10 5.31
C GLY A 100 20.10 -35.16 4.58
N GLN A 101 20.56 -33.99 4.10
CA GLN A 101 19.77 -33.07 3.29
C GLN A 101 20.33 -32.90 1.88
N THR A 102 19.46 -32.49 0.97
CA THR A 102 19.73 -32.24 -0.43
C THR A 102 19.46 -30.78 -0.80
N LYS A 103 19.82 -30.38 -2.02
CA LYS A 103 19.62 -29.02 -2.52
C LYS A 103 18.12 -28.71 -2.79
N GLU A 104 17.30 -29.75 -2.77
CA GLU A 104 15.85 -29.71 -2.86
C GLU A 104 15.20 -29.45 -1.49
N ASP A 105 15.83 -29.92 -0.40
CA ASP A 105 15.32 -29.80 0.98
C ASP A 105 15.51 -28.41 1.58
N GLY A 106 16.48 -27.64 1.07
CA GLY A 106 16.79 -26.31 1.58
C GLY A 106 17.97 -25.65 0.90
N TRP A 107 18.33 -24.49 1.43
CA TRP A 107 19.49 -23.74 0.97
C TRP A 107 20.14 -22.94 2.10
N TRP A 108 21.43 -22.61 1.94
CA TRP A 108 22.15 -21.71 2.85
C TRP A 108 21.74 -20.26 2.58
N HIS A 109 21.27 -19.53 3.59
CA HIS A 109 20.93 -18.12 3.48
C HIS A 109 21.79 -17.28 4.43
N VAL A 110 22.04 -16.03 4.05
CA VAL A 110 22.58 -15.04 4.99
C VAL A 110 21.52 -14.75 6.05
N CYS A 111 21.90 -14.81 7.31
CA CYS A 111 21.03 -14.59 8.45
C CYS A 111 21.63 -13.49 9.31
N TYR A 112 21.00 -12.31 9.31
CA TYR A 112 21.44 -11.14 10.06
C TYR A 112 20.84 -11.17 11.47
N PHE A 113 21.67 -11.18 12.50
CA PHE A 113 21.19 -11.23 13.88
C PHE A 113 20.97 -9.84 14.48
N PRO A 114 19.95 -9.66 15.35
CA PRO A 114 19.71 -8.42 16.07
C PRO A 114 20.80 -8.16 17.14
N PRO A 115 21.10 -6.89 17.48
CA PRO A 115 22.06 -6.53 18.53
C PRO A 115 21.72 -7.17 19.89
N PRO A 116 22.73 -7.54 20.71
CA PRO A 116 24.15 -7.16 20.63
C PRO A 116 25.01 -8.03 19.71
N GLY A 117 24.44 -9.02 19.01
CA GLY A 117 25.16 -9.80 18.00
C GLY A 117 25.23 -9.06 16.69
N SER A 118 26.26 -8.23 16.48
CA SER A 118 26.55 -7.65 15.16
C SER A 118 27.30 -8.70 14.32
N SER A 119 26.54 -9.65 13.79
CA SER A 119 27.05 -10.67 12.88
C SER A 119 25.95 -11.14 11.95
N TRP A 120 26.36 -11.48 10.74
CA TRP A 120 25.59 -12.35 9.87
C TRP A 120 26.29 -13.70 9.81
N GLU A 121 25.53 -14.78 9.66
CA GLU A 121 26.07 -16.11 9.40
C GLU A 121 25.29 -16.77 8.26
N TYR A 122 25.90 -17.76 7.60
CA TYR A 122 25.16 -18.64 6.72
C TYR A 122 24.43 -19.66 7.56
N MET A 123 23.10 -19.71 7.42
CA MET A 123 22.27 -20.73 8.05
C MET A 123 21.52 -21.54 7.01
N TRP A 124 21.46 -22.85 7.22
CA TRP A 124 20.67 -23.74 6.39
C TRP A 124 19.19 -23.56 6.70
N ILE A 125 18.44 -23.13 5.69
CA ILE A 125 17.01 -22.89 5.77
C ILE A 125 16.32 -23.87 4.84
N LEU A 126 15.33 -24.60 5.36
CA LEU A 126 14.60 -25.56 4.54
C LEU A 126 13.81 -24.84 3.45
N THR A 127 13.61 -25.51 2.34
CA THR A 127 12.73 -25.04 1.27
C THR A 127 11.33 -24.88 1.86
N GLY A 128 10.82 -23.65 1.84
CA GLY A 128 9.55 -23.29 2.46
C GLY A 128 9.61 -22.91 3.94
N ASP A 129 10.80 -22.93 4.55
CA ASP A 129 11.11 -22.35 5.86
C ASP A 129 11.69 -20.94 5.78
N VAL A 130 12.00 -20.42 4.58
CA VAL A 130 12.15 -18.98 4.35
C VAL A 130 10.83 -18.32 4.72
N GLY A 131 10.64 -18.16 6.02
CA GLY A 131 9.42 -17.70 6.66
C GLY A 131 9.32 -16.23 6.38
N ILE A 132 8.79 -15.91 5.21
CA ILE A 132 8.22 -14.59 4.97
C ILE A 132 7.25 -14.36 6.12
N ASP A 133 7.43 -13.24 6.82
CA ASP A 133 6.50 -12.87 7.87
C ASP A 133 5.07 -12.90 7.32
N PRO A 134 4.13 -13.61 7.95
CA PRO A 134 2.74 -13.65 7.52
C PRO A 134 2.14 -12.26 7.22
N VAL A 135 2.60 -11.19 7.89
CA VAL A 135 2.16 -9.82 7.60
C VAL A 135 2.56 -9.36 6.19
N VAL A 136 3.71 -9.78 5.66
CA VAL A 136 4.15 -9.45 4.30
C VAL A 136 3.28 -10.19 3.28
N LEU A 137 2.92 -11.45 3.56
CA LEU A 137 1.95 -12.18 2.74
C LEU A 137 0.56 -11.53 2.82
N ALA A 138 0.13 -11.03 3.98
CA ALA A 138 -1.10 -10.27 4.11
C ALA A 138 -1.09 -9.00 3.24
N GLN A 139 0.01 -8.23 3.24
CA GLN A 139 0.17 -7.07 2.38
C GLN A 139 0.14 -7.42 0.89
N ARG A 140 0.77 -8.52 0.47
CA ARG A 140 0.69 -9.03 -0.92
C ARG A 140 -0.75 -9.43 -1.29
N ALA A 141 -1.46 -10.09 -0.37
CA ALA A 141 -2.87 -10.43 -0.57
C ALA A 141 -3.72 -9.16 -0.74
N ILE A 142 -3.53 -8.15 0.11
CA ILE A 142 -4.21 -6.85 -0.01
C ILE A 142 -3.90 -6.17 -1.35
N ALA A 143 -2.63 -6.11 -1.75
CA ALA A 143 -2.22 -5.52 -3.01
C ALA A 143 -2.88 -6.21 -4.22
N SER A 144 -3.09 -7.53 -4.15
CA SER A 144 -3.76 -8.30 -5.22
C SER A 144 -5.27 -8.06 -5.32
N MET A 145 -5.89 -7.45 -4.30
CA MET A 145 -7.33 -7.13 -4.33
C MET A 145 -7.63 -5.97 -5.30
N ASN A 146 -6.64 -5.17 -5.70
CA ASN A 146 -6.80 -3.98 -6.54
C ASN A 146 -7.95 -3.09 -6.03
N LEU A 147 -7.87 -2.69 -4.76
CA LEU A 147 -8.90 -1.88 -4.14
C LEU A 147 -8.91 -0.47 -4.71
N ASP A 148 -10.10 0.03 -5.01
CA ASP A 148 -10.32 1.36 -5.57
C ASP A 148 -11.09 2.24 -4.57
N PRO A 149 -10.92 3.57 -4.62
CA PRO A 149 -11.81 4.49 -3.92
C PRO A 149 -13.28 4.25 -4.31
N ILE A 150 -14.20 4.60 -3.42
CA ILE A 150 -15.64 4.52 -3.71
C ILE A 150 -16.04 5.41 -4.90
N GLU A 151 -17.10 5.04 -5.59
CA GLU A 151 -17.81 5.98 -6.45
C GLU A 151 -18.74 6.87 -5.61
N ILE A 152 -18.61 8.19 -5.77
CA ILE A 152 -19.44 9.14 -5.03
C ILE A 152 -20.85 9.19 -5.63
N GLY A 153 -21.82 8.73 -4.85
CA GLY A 153 -23.23 9.07 -5.03
C GLY A 153 -23.56 10.33 -4.22
N ILE A 154 -24.03 11.39 -4.88
CA ILE A 154 -24.39 12.64 -4.21
C ILE A 154 -25.54 13.37 -4.90
N VAL A 155 -26.44 13.97 -4.11
CA VAL A 155 -27.43 14.96 -4.60
C VAL A 155 -27.23 16.28 -3.86
N PRO A 156 -27.11 17.42 -4.56
CA PRO A 156 -27.22 17.60 -6.01
C PRO A 156 -26.09 16.90 -6.79
N GLU A 157 -26.38 16.41 -8.00
CA GLU A 157 -25.32 15.79 -8.81
C GLU A 157 -24.31 16.84 -9.30
N SER A 158 -23.06 16.43 -9.50
CA SER A 158 -22.05 17.27 -10.12
C SER A 158 -22.29 17.36 -11.63
N ALA A 159 -23.05 18.38 -12.06
CA ALA A 159 -23.27 18.67 -13.48
C ALA A 159 -23.53 20.17 -13.70
N ALA A 160 -23.24 20.67 -14.91
CA ALA A 160 -23.29 22.10 -15.22
C ALA A 160 -24.66 22.77 -14.96
N ASN A 161 -25.76 22.01 -15.09
CA ASN A 161 -27.14 22.49 -14.88
C ASN A 161 -27.76 21.94 -13.59
N ARG A 162 -26.94 21.44 -12.66
CA ARG A 162 -27.37 20.96 -11.34
C ARG A 162 -26.71 21.82 -10.27
N ALA A 163 -27.53 22.28 -9.34
CA ALA A 163 -27.08 23.05 -8.20
C ALA A 163 -27.95 22.71 -6.99
N GLY A 164 -27.32 22.58 -5.84
CA GLY A 164 -28.01 22.55 -4.56
C GLY A 164 -28.38 23.96 -4.13
N LEU A 165 -29.22 24.04 -3.11
CA LEU A 165 -29.58 25.31 -2.51
C LEU A 165 -29.08 25.36 -1.07
N VAL A 166 -28.65 26.54 -0.65
CA VAL A 166 -28.33 26.81 0.76
C VAL A 166 -29.48 26.34 1.64
N GLY A 167 -29.13 25.60 2.69
CA GLY A 167 -30.10 25.06 3.65
C GLY A 167 -30.88 23.83 3.17
N LEU A 168 -30.86 23.43 1.90
CA LEU A 168 -31.42 22.15 1.46
C LEU A 168 -30.49 20.97 1.80
N PRO A 169 -31.04 19.77 2.06
CA PRO A 169 -30.25 18.61 2.41
C PRO A 169 -29.49 18.08 1.20
N VAL A 170 -28.18 17.87 1.40
CA VAL A 170 -27.31 17.12 0.51
C VAL A 170 -27.31 15.67 0.98
N TRP A 171 -27.48 14.73 0.06
CA TRP A 171 -27.47 13.29 0.33
C TRP A 171 -26.19 12.70 -0.22
N MET A 172 -25.55 11.79 0.51
CA MET A 172 -24.31 11.13 0.11
C MET A 172 -24.44 9.61 0.31
N TRP A 173 -23.94 8.84 -0.64
CA TRP A 173 -23.89 7.38 -0.60
C TRP A 173 -22.73 6.85 -1.45
N VAL A 174 -22.41 5.57 -1.31
CA VAL A 174 -21.52 4.84 -2.21
C VAL A 174 -22.36 4.42 -3.41
N ASP A 175 -22.08 5.02 -4.56
CA ASP A 175 -22.76 4.61 -5.78
C ASP A 175 -22.21 3.26 -6.25
N GLN A 176 -23.11 2.42 -6.74
CA GLN A 176 -22.81 1.09 -7.29
C GLN A 176 -21.71 0.31 -6.52
N PRO A 177 -21.87 0.06 -5.19
CA PRO A 177 -20.82 -0.56 -4.39
C PRO A 177 -20.46 -1.95 -4.91
N THR A 178 -19.16 -2.22 -5.00
CA THR A 178 -18.60 -3.52 -5.41
C THR A 178 -17.66 -4.06 -4.33
N ASP A 179 -17.22 -5.30 -4.50
CA ASP A 179 -16.27 -5.94 -3.60
C ASP A 179 -14.93 -5.18 -3.54
N VAL A 180 -14.49 -4.56 -4.65
CA VAL A 180 -13.23 -3.79 -4.71
C VAL A 180 -13.36 -2.35 -4.20
N THR A 181 -14.57 -1.76 -4.21
CA THR A 181 -14.79 -0.37 -3.77
C THR A 181 -15.35 -0.24 -2.36
N PHE A 182 -16.02 -1.26 -1.83
CA PHE A 182 -16.62 -1.23 -0.50
C PHE A 182 -16.44 -2.52 0.32
N GLY A 183 -16.18 -3.64 -0.36
CA GLY A 183 -16.02 -4.95 0.26
C GLY A 183 -17.36 -5.60 0.69
N PRO A 184 -17.27 -6.79 1.30
CA PRO A 184 -16.04 -7.50 1.61
C PRO A 184 -15.37 -8.14 0.38
N ILE A 185 -14.04 -8.19 0.38
CA ILE A 185 -13.25 -8.96 -0.60
C ILE A 185 -12.16 -9.74 0.11
N THR A 186 -11.95 -10.99 -0.31
CA THR A 186 -10.94 -11.88 0.26
C THR A 186 -9.91 -12.26 -0.79
N ALA A 187 -8.63 -12.20 -0.42
CA ALA A 187 -7.52 -12.66 -1.24
C ALA A 187 -6.51 -13.39 -0.37
N SER A 188 -5.68 -14.22 -1.01
CA SER A 188 -4.65 -14.99 -0.32
C SER A 188 -3.31 -14.86 -1.04
N ALA A 189 -2.24 -14.90 -0.26
CA ALA A 189 -0.88 -15.00 -0.76
C ALA A 189 -0.18 -16.16 -0.07
N SER A 190 0.78 -16.79 -0.76
CA SER A 190 1.50 -17.93 -0.21
C SER A 190 2.94 -17.91 -0.71
N GLU A 191 3.85 -18.36 0.16
CA GLU A 191 5.25 -18.57 -0.17
C GLU A 191 5.70 -19.86 0.54
N GLY A 192 6.22 -20.81 -0.24
CA GLY A 192 6.57 -22.12 0.30
C GLY A 192 5.40 -22.80 0.99
N THR A 193 5.54 -23.06 2.30
CA THR A 193 4.51 -23.75 3.11
C THR A 193 3.59 -22.79 3.87
N VAL A 194 3.87 -21.48 3.84
CA VAL A 194 3.09 -20.47 4.54
C VAL A 194 2.05 -19.89 3.60
N SER A 195 0.79 -19.90 4.04
CA SER A 195 -0.34 -19.30 3.34
C SER A 195 -1.07 -18.34 4.28
N VAL A 196 -1.43 -17.17 3.75
CA VAL A 196 -2.19 -16.13 4.44
C VAL A 196 -3.43 -15.77 3.63
N SER A 197 -4.56 -15.69 4.32
CA SER A 197 -5.83 -15.20 3.79
C SER A 197 -6.15 -13.86 4.47
N ALA A 198 -6.48 -12.85 3.67
CA ALA A 198 -6.84 -11.51 4.12
C ALA A 198 -8.24 -11.15 3.59
N THR A 199 -9.07 -10.54 4.42
CA THR A 199 -10.41 -10.07 4.06
C THR A 199 -10.54 -8.59 4.38
N ALA A 200 -10.75 -7.77 3.34
CA ALA A 200 -10.86 -6.32 3.42
C ALA A 200 -12.33 -5.88 3.37
N ASN A 201 -12.70 -4.89 4.19
CA ASN A 201 -14.02 -4.25 4.15
C ASN A 201 -13.96 -2.78 4.62
N VAL A 202 -14.83 -1.92 4.07
CA VAL A 202 -14.98 -0.54 4.54
C VAL A 202 -15.82 -0.49 5.80
N THR A 203 -15.29 0.12 6.86
CA THR A 203 -16.00 0.28 8.14
C THR A 203 -16.68 1.64 8.27
N SER A 204 -16.12 2.69 7.64
CA SER A 204 -16.69 4.03 7.63
C SER A 204 -16.19 4.86 6.46
N ILE A 205 -16.91 5.93 6.15
CA ILE A 205 -16.52 6.92 5.14
C ILE A 205 -16.55 8.30 5.77
N VAL A 206 -15.46 9.06 5.62
CA VAL A 206 -15.39 10.47 5.98
C VAL A 206 -15.53 11.33 4.73
N TRP A 207 -16.61 12.08 4.67
CA TRP A 207 -16.91 13.03 3.61
C TRP A 207 -16.35 14.40 3.98
N ASN A 208 -15.41 14.93 3.21
CA ASN A 208 -15.02 16.33 3.30
C ASN A 208 -15.93 17.13 2.37
N MET A 209 -16.69 18.06 2.94
CA MET A 209 -17.70 18.81 2.19
C MET A 209 -17.12 20.07 1.53
N GLY A 210 -15.82 20.35 1.63
CA GLY A 210 -15.20 21.52 1.03
C GLY A 210 -15.57 22.86 1.68
N ASP A 211 -16.53 22.90 2.60
CA ASP A 211 -16.91 24.07 3.41
C ASP A 211 -16.21 24.13 4.78
N GLY A 212 -15.17 23.31 4.95
CA GLY A 212 -14.44 23.11 6.21
C GLY A 212 -15.07 22.09 7.15
N LYS A 213 -16.22 21.50 6.81
CA LYS A 213 -16.85 20.43 7.61
C LYS A 213 -16.55 19.05 7.04
N LYS A 214 -16.47 18.09 7.96
CA LYS A 214 -16.39 16.66 7.65
C LYS A 214 -17.61 15.94 8.23
N VAL A 215 -18.13 14.97 7.49
CA VAL A 215 -19.25 14.12 7.91
C VAL A 215 -18.79 12.67 7.87
N THR A 216 -18.82 12.00 9.02
CA THR A 216 -18.52 10.56 9.10
C THR A 216 -19.81 9.76 8.97
N CYS A 217 -19.88 8.88 7.98
CA CYS A 217 -21.00 8.00 7.74
C CYS A 217 -20.58 6.55 7.89
N THR A 218 -21.42 5.76 8.57
CA THR A 218 -21.25 4.30 8.68
C THR A 218 -22.05 3.60 7.60
N GLY A 219 -21.43 2.63 6.94
CA GLY A 219 -22.05 1.90 5.82
C GLY A 219 -22.11 2.71 4.52
N LYS A 220 -22.77 2.12 3.52
CA LYS A 220 -22.82 2.65 2.13
C LYS A 220 -23.72 3.88 1.94
N GLY A 221 -24.46 4.31 2.95
CA GLY A 221 -25.49 5.36 2.81
C GLY A 221 -26.77 4.89 2.10
N THR A 222 -27.71 5.81 1.92
CA THR A 222 -29.03 5.57 1.30
C THR A 222 -29.07 6.37 0.00
N PRO A 223 -29.19 5.69 -1.17
CA PRO A 223 -29.34 6.39 -2.43
C PRO A 223 -30.55 7.32 -2.43
N TYR A 224 -30.38 8.51 -3.00
CA TYR A 224 -31.50 9.44 -3.17
C TYR A 224 -32.48 8.93 -4.24
N ALA A 225 -33.74 9.30 -4.07
CA ALA A 225 -34.79 9.14 -5.05
C ALA A 225 -35.72 10.34 -4.98
N ASP A 226 -36.23 10.79 -6.13
CA ASP A 226 -36.98 12.06 -6.26
C ASP A 226 -38.17 12.19 -5.29
N HIS A 227 -38.79 11.06 -4.92
CA HIS A 227 -39.91 11.05 -3.99
C HIS A 227 -39.55 11.53 -2.56
N PHE A 228 -38.26 11.55 -2.20
CA PHE A 228 -37.81 12.12 -0.93
C PHE A 228 -37.85 13.65 -0.92
N GLY A 229 -37.78 14.30 -2.08
CA GLY A 229 -37.86 15.75 -2.21
C GLY A 229 -36.86 16.47 -1.29
N LYS A 230 -37.37 17.20 -0.30
CA LYS A 230 -36.59 18.03 0.65
C LYS A 230 -36.27 17.33 1.98
N GLN A 231 -36.54 16.03 2.09
CA GLN A 231 -36.25 15.28 3.31
C GLN A 231 -34.73 15.14 3.53
N ALA A 232 -34.31 15.05 4.79
CA ALA A 232 -32.93 14.75 5.12
C ALA A 232 -32.62 13.28 4.85
N SER A 233 -31.37 12.98 4.44
CA SER A 233 -30.92 11.60 4.31
C SER A 233 -31.07 10.86 5.64
N PRO A 234 -31.62 9.65 5.65
CA PRO A 234 -31.77 8.86 6.87
C PRO A 234 -30.43 8.35 7.41
N THR A 235 -29.38 8.29 6.58
CA THR A 235 -28.10 7.66 6.92
C THR A 235 -26.90 8.59 6.79
N CYS A 236 -26.84 9.42 5.75
CA CYS A 236 -25.64 10.21 5.43
C CYS A 236 -26.01 11.46 4.63
N GLY A 237 -25.88 12.63 5.27
CA GLY A 237 -26.30 13.89 4.68
C GLY A 237 -25.60 15.11 5.27
N HIS A 238 -25.64 16.22 4.54
CA HIS A 238 -25.05 17.50 4.92
C HIS A 238 -25.99 18.66 4.58
N ARG A 239 -25.72 19.85 5.14
CA ARG A 239 -26.36 21.11 4.74
C ARG A 239 -25.34 22.23 4.65
N TYR A 240 -25.21 22.80 3.46
CA TYR A 240 -24.40 23.98 3.24
C TYR A 240 -25.10 25.23 3.78
N ALA A 241 -24.34 26.07 4.47
CA ALA A 241 -24.81 27.33 5.06
C ALA A 241 -24.52 28.55 4.17
N LYS A 242 -23.71 28.38 3.12
CA LYS A 242 -23.28 29.46 2.21
C LYS A 242 -23.31 28.96 0.77
N MET A 243 -23.39 29.90 -0.18
CA MET A 243 -23.22 29.61 -1.59
C MET A 243 -21.78 29.24 -1.91
N SER A 244 -21.59 28.48 -2.98
CA SER A 244 -20.27 28.06 -3.46
C SER A 244 -19.59 29.09 -4.38
N THR A 245 -20.23 30.24 -4.64
CA THR A 245 -19.71 31.27 -5.59
C THR A 245 -18.33 31.79 -5.23
N ASP A 246 -18.02 31.87 -3.93
CA ASP A 246 -16.74 32.36 -3.43
C ASP A 246 -15.69 31.25 -3.26
N GLN A 247 -16.02 30.02 -3.64
CA GLN A 247 -15.10 28.88 -3.65
C GLN A 247 -14.32 28.83 -4.97
N PRO A 248 -13.14 28.18 -4.98
CA PRO A 248 -12.45 27.84 -6.23
C PRO A 248 -13.42 27.18 -7.23
N ASP A 249 -13.35 27.59 -8.50
CA ASP A 249 -14.22 27.13 -9.60
C ASP A 249 -15.74 27.35 -9.38
N GLY A 250 -16.10 28.15 -8.37
CA GLY A 250 -17.47 28.40 -7.94
C GLY A 250 -18.16 27.14 -7.39
N ALA A 251 -17.42 26.20 -6.80
CA ALA A 251 -17.93 24.93 -6.31
C ALA A 251 -17.23 24.48 -5.02
N TYR A 252 -17.94 23.76 -4.15
CA TYR A 252 -17.32 23.03 -3.05
C TYR A 252 -16.68 21.75 -3.59
N GLN A 253 -15.40 21.54 -3.30
CA GLN A 253 -14.67 20.36 -3.73
C GLN A 253 -14.87 19.24 -2.70
N VAL A 254 -15.78 18.32 -2.99
CA VAL A 254 -16.17 17.23 -2.09
C VAL A 254 -15.27 16.02 -2.32
N THR A 255 -14.72 15.44 -1.26
CA THR A 255 -14.00 14.16 -1.31
C THR A 255 -14.60 13.17 -0.33
N ALA A 256 -14.48 11.88 -0.64
CA ALA A 256 -14.84 10.80 0.26
C ALA A 256 -13.60 9.97 0.59
N THR A 257 -13.33 9.78 1.88
CA THR A 257 -12.25 8.91 2.37
C THR A 257 -12.86 7.67 3.01
N SER A 258 -12.72 6.52 2.36
CA SER A 258 -13.13 5.22 2.88
C SER A 258 -12.06 4.65 3.81
N HIS A 259 -12.45 4.31 5.03
CA HIS A 259 -11.63 3.63 6.02
C HIS A 259 -11.76 2.12 5.85
N TRP A 260 -10.68 1.49 5.38
CA TRP A 260 -10.61 0.05 5.17
C TRP A 260 -9.99 -0.64 6.38
N VAL A 261 -10.61 -1.75 6.78
CA VAL A 261 -10.09 -2.66 7.78
C VAL A 261 -9.92 -4.02 7.13
N VAL A 262 -8.71 -4.57 7.23
CA VAL A 262 -8.37 -5.89 6.71
C VAL A 262 -8.03 -6.80 7.86
N GLU A 263 -8.80 -7.87 8.01
CA GLU A 263 -8.48 -8.96 8.93
C GLU A 263 -7.77 -10.06 8.17
N TRP A 264 -6.64 -10.54 8.69
CA TRP A 264 -5.88 -11.60 8.05
C TRP A 264 -5.48 -12.70 9.03
N THR A 265 -5.34 -13.91 8.49
CA THR A 265 -4.90 -15.09 9.25
C THR A 265 -4.00 -15.96 8.36
N GLY A 266 -2.94 -16.53 8.93
CA GLY A 266 -2.05 -17.45 8.23
C GLY A 266 -0.69 -17.59 8.90
N GLY A 267 0.02 -18.67 8.58
CA GLY A 267 1.33 -18.95 9.20
C GLY A 267 1.31 -19.08 10.73
N GLY A 268 0.16 -19.45 11.31
CA GLY A 268 -0.04 -19.51 12.76
C GLY A 268 -0.24 -18.15 13.44
N GLN A 269 -0.39 -17.08 12.66
CA GLN A 269 -0.61 -15.72 13.14
C GLN A 269 -1.92 -15.14 12.59
N SER A 270 -2.33 -14.02 13.17
CA SER A 270 -3.47 -13.22 12.72
C SER A 270 -3.26 -11.76 13.08
N GLY A 271 -3.87 -10.85 12.34
CA GLY A 271 -3.79 -9.43 12.63
C GLY A 271 -4.80 -8.61 11.85
N THR A 272 -4.71 -7.30 12.06
CA THR A 272 -5.52 -6.29 11.39
C THR A 272 -4.61 -5.27 10.72
N ILE A 273 -4.94 -4.88 9.49
CA ILE A 273 -4.26 -3.81 8.74
C ILE A 273 -5.32 -2.78 8.38
N GLU A 274 -5.03 -1.50 8.64
CA GLU A 274 -5.94 -0.39 8.38
C GLU A 274 -5.30 0.61 7.43
N PHE A 275 -6.06 1.12 6.47
CA PHE A 275 -5.64 2.18 5.56
C PHE A 275 -6.85 2.92 4.99
N ASN A 276 -6.56 4.00 4.27
CA ASN A 276 -7.58 4.87 3.69
C ASN A 276 -7.41 4.96 2.18
N LEU A 277 -8.53 4.94 1.46
CA LEU A 277 -8.59 5.34 0.05
C LEU A 277 -9.45 6.59 -0.05
N THR A 278 -8.97 7.60 -0.78
CA THR A 278 -9.66 8.88 -0.95
C THR A 278 -9.95 9.10 -2.43
N THR A 279 -11.16 9.55 -2.72
CA THR A 279 -11.57 9.88 -4.08
C THR A 279 -10.92 11.17 -4.57
N GLU A 280 -10.89 11.35 -5.89
CA GLU A 280 -10.67 12.66 -6.48
C GLU A 280 -11.77 13.67 -6.04
N PRO A 281 -11.46 14.98 -6.02
CA PRO A 281 -12.45 16.00 -5.68
C PRO A 281 -13.59 16.08 -6.70
N LEU A 282 -14.83 16.09 -6.19
CA LEU A 282 -16.05 16.24 -6.97
C LEU A 282 -16.66 17.64 -6.73
N PRO A 283 -16.79 18.49 -7.76
CA PRO A 283 -17.26 19.85 -7.59
C PRO A 283 -18.78 19.91 -7.40
N ILE A 284 -19.24 20.48 -6.29
CA ILE A 284 -20.65 20.65 -5.94
C ILE A 284 -21.02 22.13 -5.88
N ARG A 285 -21.93 22.55 -6.76
CA ARG A 285 -22.40 23.93 -6.84
C ARG A 285 -23.60 24.14 -5.91
N ILE A 286 -23.54 25.19 -5.09
CA ILE A 286 -24.59 25.58 -4.15
C ILE A 286 -24.95 27.04 -4.39
N GLY A 287 -26.22 27.30 -4.72
CA GLY A 287 -26.78 28.63 -4.88
C GLY A 287 -27.81 28.97 -3.81
N GLU A 288 -28.43 30.14 -3.94
CA GLU A 288 -29.58 30.55 -3.13
C GLU A 288 -30.83 30.70 -3.99
N ALA A 289 -31.99 30.33 -3.45
CA ALA A 289 -33.26 30.60 -4.08
C ALA A 289 -33.72 32.01 -3.70
N GLN A 290 -33.71 32.92 -4.67
CA GLN A 290 -34.24 34.27 -4.50
C GLN A 290 -35.73 34.26 -4.88
N VAL A 291 -36.61 34.59 -3.94
CA VAL A 291 -38.04 34.77 -4.23
C VAL A 291 -38.24 36.20 -4.71
N LEU A 292 -38.58 36.37 -5.98
CA LEU A 292 -39.08 37.64 -6.50
C LEU A 292 -40.55 37.77 -6.08
N THR A 293 -40.82 38.52 -5.01
CA THR A 293 -42.18 38.98 -4.72
C THR A 293 -42.49 40.15 -5.64
N GLN A 294 -43.36 39.94 -6.61
CA GLN A 294 -43.99 41.02 -7.41
C GLN A 294 -45.24 41.52 -6.70
#